data_AF-A0A831V9E7-F1
#
_entry.id   AF-A0A831V9E7-F1
#
_cell.length_a   1.000
_cell.length_b   1.000
_cell.length_c   1.000
_cell.angle_alpha   90.00
_cell.angle_beta   90.00
_cell.angle_gamma   90.00
#
_symmetry.space_group_name_H-M   'P 1'
#
loop_
_entity.id
_entity.type
_entity.pdbx_description
1 polymer ?
#
loop_
_entity_poly.entity_id
_entity_poly.type
_entity_poly.pdbx_seq_one_letter_code
_entity_poly.pdbx_strand_id
1 'polypeptide(L)' 'MSSGNGVDAGAVRRPPELADPVERLLREWPELGAFGVDRVRAWASPVRERLVEIARVAEVSVDG' A
#
# COMPACT_ATOMS: atom_id res chain seq x y z
N MET A 1 -44.28 -19.85 -5.97
CA MET A 1 -43.53 -19.03 -5.00
C MET A 1 -42.08 -19.41 -5.16
N SER A 2 -41.31 -18.65 -5.95
CA SER A 2 -39.91 -18.99 -6.21
C SER A 2 -39.04 -18.48 -5.06
N SER A 3 -38.31 -19.41 -4.45
CA SER A 3 -37.52 -19.24 -3.25
C SER A 3 -36.34 -18.29 -3.49
N GLY A 4 -36.02 -17.51 -2.45
CA GLY A 4 -35.20 -16.30 -2.52
C GLY A 4 -33.80 -16.50 -3.08
N ASN A 5 -33.42 -15.59 -3.97
CA ASN A 5 -32.04 -15.22 -4.21
C ASN A 5 -31.76 -13.93 -3.46
N GLY A 6 -30.73 -13.91 -2.61
CA GLY A 6 -30.42 -12.74 -1.79
C GLY A 6 -29.31 -12.97 -0.78
N VAL A 7 -28.28 -13.73 -1.15
CA VAL A 7 -26.97 -13.61 -0.50
C VAL A 7 -26.12 -12.76 -1.44
N ASP A 8 -26.47 -11.48 -1.54
CA ASP A 8 -25.51 -10.47 -1.96
C ASP A 8 -24.79 -10.07 -0.68
N ALA A 9 -23.91 -10.98 -0.25
CA ALA A 9 -22.94 -10.69 0.80
C ALA A 9 -22.10 -9.55 0.24
N GLY A 10 -22.45 -8.33 0.65
CA GLY A 10 -21.86 -7.09 0.21
C GLY A 10 -20.37 -7.31 0.02
N ALA A 11 -19.98 -7.42 -1.25
CA ALA A 11 -18.60 -7.31 -1.65
C ALA A 11 -18.23 -5.88 -1.29
N VAL A 12 -17.84 -5.68 -0.03
CA VAL A 12 -17.05 -4.56 0.43
C VAL A 12 -15.82 -4.61 -0.45
N ARG A 13 -15.94 -4.01 -1.63
CA ARG A 13 -14.82 -3.70 -2.50
C ARG A 13 -14.00 -2.78 -1.63
N ARG A 14 -13.04 -3.37 -0.90
CA ARG A 14 -12.20 -2.68 0.08
C ARG A 14 -11.79 -1.39 -0.63
N PRO A 15 -12.08 -0.21 -0.06
CA PRO A 15 -11.75 1.04 -0.72
C PRO A 15 -10.31 0.94 -1.23
N PRO A 16 -10.01 1.31 -2.49
CA PRO A 16 -8.68 1.13 -3.08
C PRO A 16 -7.58 1.78 -2.23
N GLU A 17 -7.95 2.71 -1.35
CA GLU A 17 -7.10 3.37 -0.36
C GLU A 17 -6.64 2.47 0.80
N LEU A 18 -7.36 1.37 1.09
CA LEU A 18 -7.01 0.36 2.11
C LEU A 18 -6.24 -0.84 1.53
N ALA A 19 -5.85 -0.80 0.25
CA ALA A 19 -4.96 -1.80 -0.31
C ALA A 19 -3.59 -1.71 0.37
N ASP A 20 -2.97 -2.85 0.65
CA ASP A 20 -1.60 -2.89 1.16
C ASP A 20 -0.72 -2.03 0.24
N PRO A 21 0.10 -1.10 0.77
CA PRO A 21 1.03 -0.30 -0.04
C PRO A 21 1.84 -1.13 -1.03
N VAL A 22 2.18 -2.37 -0.67
CA VAL A 22 2.87 -3.33 -1.53
C VAL A 22 1.96 -3.84 -2.65
N GLU A 23 0.71 -4.17 -2.37
CA GLU A 23 -0.28 -4.57 -3.39
C GLU A 23 -0.55 -3.43 -4.39
N ARG A 24 -0.59 -2.19 -3.91
CA ARG A 24 -0.72 -1.02 -4.79
C ARG A 24 0.52 -0.83 -5.66
N LEU A 25 1.72 -0.93 -5.07
CA LEU A 25 2.98 -0.81 -5.78
C LEU A 25 3.13 -1.88 -6.86
N LEU A 26 2.78 -3.13 -6.57
CA LEU A 26 2.81 -4.23 -7.54
C LEU A 26 1.75 -4.11 -8.64
N ARG A 27 0.64 -3.42 -8.37
CA ARG A 27 -0.36 -3.10 -9.39
C ARG A 27 0.12 -2.04 -10.37
N GLU A 28 0.83 -1.04 -9.86
CA GLU A 28 1.40 0.05 -10.67
C GLU A 28 2.67 -0.42 -11.41
N TRP A 29 3.43 -1.35 -10.83
CA TRP A 29 4.71 -1.85 -11.35
C TRP A 29 4.78 -3.38 -11.24
N PRO A 30 4.09 -4.13 -12.12
CA PRO A 30 4.03 -5.59 -12.06
C PRO A 30 5.40 -6.26 -12.21
N GLU A 31 6.38 -5.58 -12.81
CA GLU A 31 7.76 -6.05 -12.93
C GLU A 31 8.43 -6.22 -11.56
N LEU A 32 8.00 -5.44 -10.56
CA LEU A 32 8.49 -5.59 -9.19
C LEU A 32 8.06 -6.94 -8.57
N GLY A 33 7.03 -7.58 -9.13
CA GLY A 33 6.60 -8.93 -8.76
C GLY A 33 7.69 -9.98 -8.97
N ALA A 34 8.62 -9.78 -9.92
CA ALA A 34 9.75 -10.68 -10.17
C ALA A 34 10.72 -10.77 -8.97
N PHE A 35 10.72 -9.77 -8.09
CA PHE A 35 11.53 -9.75 -6.89
C PHE A 35 10.85 -10.42 -5.69
N GLY A 36 9.54 -10.66 -5.77
CA GLY A 36 8.71 -11.23 -4.70
C GLY A 36 8.15 -10.18 -3.72
N VAL A 37 6.94 -10.44 -3.21
CA VAL A 37 6.19 -9.54 -2.31
C VAL A 37 6.98 -9.23 -1.02
N ASP A 38 7.62 -10.23 -0.42
CA ASP A 38 8.39 -10.07 0.82
C ASP A 38 9.60 -9.16 0.64
N ARG A 39 10.29 -9.24 -0.50
CA ARG A 39 11.43 -8.37 -0.82
C ARG A 39 10.97 -6.93 -1.04
N VAL A 40 9.87 -6.72 -1.75
CA VAL A 40 9.28 -5.39 -1.97
C VAL A 40 8.83 -4.78 -0.64
N ARG A 41 8.23 -5.58 0.25
CA ARG A 41 7.84 -5.15 1.60
C ARG A 41 9.05 -4.76 2.46
N ALA A 42 10.12 -5.54 2.38
CA ALA A 42 11.36 -5.27 3.10
C ALA A 42 12.08 -3.99 2.62
N TRP A 43 11.84 -3.52 1.39
CA TRP A 43 12.33 -2.23 0.91
C TRP A 43 11.41 -1.08 1.30
N ALA A 44 10.09 -1.26 1.18
CA ALA A 44 9.11 -0.22 1.47
C ALA A 44 9.12 0.23 2.94
N SER A 45 9.34 -0.70 3.88
CA SER A 45 9.32 -0.41 5.33
C SER A 45 10.47 0.50 5.80
N PRO A 46 11.76 0.15 5.60
CA PRO A 46 12.88 0.97 6.08
C PRO A 46 13.03 2.28 5.29
N VAL A 47 12.66 2.30 4.00
CA VAL A 47 12.74 3.51 3.19
C VAL A 47 11.78 4.58 3.72
N ARG A 48 10.58 4.21 4.16
CA ARG A 48 9.63 5.17 4.73
C ARG A 48 10.18 5.84 6.00
N GLU A 49 10.81 5.07 6.89
CA GLU A 49 11.40 5.60 8.12
C GLU A 49 12.55 6.56 7.81
N ARG A 50 13.42 6.19 6.87
CA ARG A 50 14.53 7.04 6.44
C ARG A 50 14.07 8.31 5.72
N LEU A 51 12.99 8.23 4.93
CA LEU A 51 12.39 9.40 4.29
C LEU A 51 11.80 10.37 5.32
N VAL A 52 11.16 9.86 6.38
CA VAL A 52 10.67 10.68 7.49
C VAL A 52 11.83 11.35 8.25
N GLU A 53 12.92 10.63 8.48
CA GLU A 53 14.13 11.18 9.11
C GLU A 53 14.76 12.29 8.25
N ILE A 54 14.90 12.06 6.94
CA ILE A 54 15.37 13.08 6.00
C ILE A 54 14.44 14.30 5.99
N ALA A 55 13.12 14.10 6.00
CA ALA A 55 12.16 15.20 6.06
C ALA A 55 12.29 16.01 7.37
N ARG A 56 12.52 15.35 8.51
CA ARG A 56 12.76 16.02 9.80
C ARG A 56 14.04 16.85 9.79
N VAL A 57 15.14 16.34 9.22
CA VAL A 57 16.40 17.10 9.10
C VAL A 57 16.24 18.30 8.16
N ALA A 58 15.51 18.11 7.07
CA ALA A 58 15.21 19.18 6.12
C ALA A 58 14.31 20.27 6.74
N GLU A 59 13.33 19.90 7.56
CA GLU A 59 12.41 20.82 8.25
C GLU A 59 13.13 21.68 9.30
N VAL A 60 14.10 21.12 10.04
CA VAL A 60 14.92 21.88 11.01
C VAL A 60 15.92 22.84 10.33
N SER A 61 16.16 22.70 9.02
CA SER A 61 17.13 23.52 8.28
C SER A 61 16.50 24.66 7.46
N VAL A 62 15.18 24.86 7.52
CA VAL A 62 14.46 25.97 6.86
C VAL A 62 14.16 27.08 7.89
N ASP A 63 15.09 27.41 8.79
CA ASP A 63 15.03 28.60 9.66
C ASP A 63 16.44 28.96 10.20
N GLY A 64 17.48 28.79 9.39
CA GLY A 64 18.87 29.12 9.73
C GLY A 64 19.58 29.92 8.65
#